data_AF-A0AAV6KA85-F1
#
_entry.id   AF-A0AAV6KA85-F1
#
_cell.length_a   1.000
_cell.length_b   1.000
_cell.length_c   1.000
_cell.angle_alpha   90.00
_cell.angle_beta   90.00
_cell.angle_gamma   90.00
#
_symmetry.space_group_name_H-M   'P 1'
#
loop_
_entity.id
_entity.type
_entity.pdbx_description
1 polymer ?
#
loop_
_entity_poly.entity_id
_entity_poly.type
_entity_poly.pdbx_seq_one_letter_code
_entity_poly.pdbx_strand_id
1 'polypeptide(L)'
;MIVDRCIIDYRPQCPINSTGRVRVYVYDTRLDGPDQEQAQYVFPVACPIELYYYGTSYASLQDDVCPWVAKYRLEEANIRKDVRYCKIKAYVKLCTSKSPDKIEFRPPSFKIKSKLFNKEDVDCSHVARATKQPQLCRTRSTIETTGRHRPLLLPGLTFQQARSSVSYPIQPTFKQDEGPTQDPGPSISEVGSNTSNTIVLEPNELANIVGSAVAEAIKASTSQPDPNKKLPV
;
A
#
# COMPACT_ATOMS: atom_id res chain seq x y z
N MET A 1 -22.60 8.67 -30.00
CA MET A 1 -21.79 9.92 -30.00
C MET A 1 -20.79 9.79 -28.86
N ILE A 2 -19.50 10.03 -29.11
CA ILE A 2 -18.42 9.72 -28.15
C ILE A 2 -17.94 11.01 -27.49
N VAL A 3 -17.63 10.91 -26.20
CA VAL A 3 -17.03 12.00 -25.43
C VAL A 3 -15.52 12.09 -25.73
N ASP A 4 -15.03 13.28 -26.09
CA ASP A 4 -13.60 13.57 -26.30
C ASP A 4 -12.90 13.92 -24.98
N ARG A 5 -13.47 14.88 -24.24
CA ARG A 5 -12.84 15.39 -23.01
C ARG A 5 -13.83 16.03 -22.05
N CYS A 6 -13.48 16.01 -20.77
CA CYS A 6 -14.11 16.82 -19.75
C CYS A 6 -13.41 18.17 -19.65
N ILE A 7 -14.18 19.24 -19.45
CA ILE A 7 -13.68 20.59 -19.25
C ILE A 7 -14.27 21.13 -17.95
N ILE A 8 -13.39 21.53 -17.03
CA ILE A 8 -13.76 22.10 -15.74
C ILE A 8 -13.33 23.57 -15.74
N ASP A 9 -14.30 24.48 -15.78
CA ASP A 9 -14.11 25.93 -15.69
C ASP A 9 -14.18 26.37 -14.23
N TYR A 10 -13.04 26.75 -13.66
CA TYR A 10 -12.93 27.32 -12.33
C TYR A 10 -12.87 28.85 -12.41
N ARG A 11 -13.83 29.51 -11.74
CA ARG A 11 -13.86 30.97 -11.59
C ARG A 11 -13.74 31.36 -10.12
N PRO A 12 -12.68 32.09 -9.73
CA PRO A 12 -12.55 32.61 -8.39
C PRO A 12 -13.66 33.63 -8.10
N GLN A 13 -14.20 33.59 -6.89
CA GLN A 13 -15.13 34.59 -6.33
C GLN A 13 -14.59 35.18 -5.03
N CYS A 14 -13.34 34.89 -4.70
CA CYS A 14 -12.69 35.35 -3.48
C CYS A 14 -12.10 36.76 -3.66
N PRO A 15 -11.97 37.54 -2.58
CA PRO A 15 -11.24 38.80 -2.59
C PRO A 15 -9.78 38.66 -3.04
N ILE A 16 -9.18 39.74 -3.54
CA ILE A 16 -7.83 39.74 -4.15
C ILE A 16 -6.71 39.31 -3.19
N ASN A 17 -6.90 39.50 -1.88
CA ASN A 17 -5.97 39.11 -0.83
C ASN A 17 -6.14 37.66 -0.36
N SER A 18 -7.00 36.87 -1.02
CA SER A 18 -7.20 35.47 -0.66
C SER A 18 -6.00 34.64 -1.12
N THR A 19 -5.46 33.86 -0.19
CA THR A 19 -4.36 32.93 -0.39
C THR A 19 -4.85 31.50 -0.22
N GLY A 20 -4.05 30.54 -0.67
CA GLY A 20 -4.34 29.11 -0.61
C GLY A 20 -4.37 28.46 -1.99
N ARG A 21 -4.52 27.14 -1.98
CA ARG A 21 -4.46 26.30 -3.19
C ARG A 21 -5.74 25.48 -3.32
N VAL A 22 -6.24 25.39 -4.53
CA VAL A 22 -7.35 24.50 -4.88
C VAL A 22 -6.75 23.26 -5.51
N ARG A 23 -7.14 22.11 -4.96
CA ARG A 23 -6.80 20.81 -5.52
C ARG A 23 -8.05 20.18 -6.10
N VAL A 24 -8.02 19.86 -7.38
CA VAL A 24 -9.10 19.20 -8.11
C VAL A 24 -8.67 17.79 -8.48
N TYR A 25 -9.55 16.84 -8.21
CA TYR A 25 -9.40 15.44 -8.51
C TYR A 25 -10.46 15.03 -9.52
N VAL A 26 -10.04 14.29 -10.54
CA VAL A 26 -10.95 13.69 -11.52
C VAL A 26 -10.99 12.20 -11.27
N TYR A 27 -12.19 11.71 -10.97
CA TYR A 27 -12.46 10.29 -10.76
C TYR A 27 -13.20 9.69 -11.96
N ASP A 28 -12.92 8.43 -12.27
CA ASP A 28 -13.69 7.62 -13.20
C ASP A 28 -14.46 6.53 -12.44
N THR A 29 -15.79 6.63 -12.41
CA THR A 29 -16.66 5.75 -11.62
C THR A 29 -16.79 4.34 -12.16
N ARG A 30 -16.23 4.06 -13.35
CA ARG A 30 -16.17 2.69 -13.91
C ARG A 30 -15.03 1.87 -13.32
N LEU A 31 -14.08 2.52 -12.66
CA LEU A 31 -12.99 1.88 -11.94
C LEU A 31 -13.36 1.73 -10.47
N ASP A 32 -12.64 0.87 -9.75
CA ASP A 32 -12.90 0.60 -8.34
C ASP A 32 -11.71 0.99 -7.46
N GLY A 33 -12.02 1.43 -6.24
CA GLY A 33 -11.04 1.70 -5.20
C GLY A 33 -10.02 2.78 -5.58
N PRO A 34 -8.72 2.53 -5.38
CA PRO A 34 -7.67 3.55 -5.59
C PRO A 34 -7.47 3.90 -7.06
N ASP A 35 -7.88 3.03 -7.99
CA ASP A 35 -7.76 3.28 -9.44
C ASP A 35 -8.84 4.25 -9.96
N GLN A 36 -9.82 4.64 -9.13
CA GLN A 36 -10.81 5.65 -9.54
C GLN A 36 -10.17 7.00 -9.83
N GLU A 37 -9.15 7.40 -9.07
CA GLU A 37 -8.51 8.70 -9.27
C GLU A 37 -7.63 8.66 -10.51
N GLN A 38 -7.93 9.52 -11.49
CA GLN A 38 -7.26 9.51 -12.79
C GLN A 38 -6.34 10.71 -12.98
N ALA A 39 -6.77 11.89 -12.54
CA ALA A 39 -5.98 13.11 -12.70
C ALA A 39 -6.13 14.04 -11.49
N GLN A 40 -5.05 14.77 -11.23
CA GLN A 40 -4.98 15.76 -10.18
C GLN A 40 -4.47 17.09 -10.73
N TYR A 41 -5.11 18.18 -10.30
CA TYR A 41 -4.70 19.55 -10.60
C TYR A 41 -4.54 20.34 -9.30
N VAL A 42 -3.49 21.14 -9.19
CA VAL A 42 -3.24 22.03 -8.06
C VAL A 42 -2.94 23.41 -8.60
N PHE A 43 -3.65 24.44 -8.11
CA PHE A 43 -3.46 25.82 -8.54
C PHE A 43 -3.87 26.82 -7.45
N PRO A 44 -3.45 28.09 -7.50
CA PRO A 44 -3.81 29.10 -6.51
C PRO A 44 -5.32 29.40 -6.54
N VAL A 45 -5.92 29.64 -5.38
CA VAL A 45 -7.38 29.88 -5.25
C VAL A 45 -7.88 31.06 -6.09
N ALA A 46 -7.06 32.09 -6.26
CA ALA A 46 -7.36 33.29 -7.04
C ALA A 46 -7.14 33.11 -8.56
N CYS A 47 -6.64 31.96 -9.02
CA CYS A 47 -6.34 31.70 -10.42
C CYS A 47 -7.58 31.27 -11.21
N PRO A 48 -8.10 32.08 -12.15
CA PRO A 48 -9.14 31.63 -13.08
C PRO A 48 -8.53 30.68 -14.12
N ILE A 49 -9.03 29.46 -14.17
CA ILE A 49 -8.41 28.38 -14.94
C ILE A 49 -9.45 27.43 -15.54
N GLU A 50 -9.17 26.94 -16.75
CA GLU A 50 -9.83 25.79 -17.36
C GLU A 50 -8.94 24.56 -17.25
N LEU A 51 -9.51 23.46 -16.76
CA LEU A 51 -8.85 22.16 -16.67
C LEU A 51 -9.43 21.24 -17.73
N TYR A 52 -8.56 20.53 -18.44
CA TYR A 52 -8.92 19.58 -19.48
C TYR A 52 -8.47 18.19 -19.07
N TYR A 53 -9.43 17.30 -18.94
CA TYR A 53 -9.18 15.88 -18.74
C TYR A 53 -9.59 15.11 -19.99
N TYR A 54 -8.65 14.35 -20.55
CA TYR A 54 -8.86 13.49 -21.71
C TYR A 54 -8.99 12.06 -21.21
N GLY A 55 -10.14 11.45 -21.45
CA GLY A 55 -10.35 10.05 -21.10
C GLY A 55 -9.59 9.12 -22.03
N THR A 56 -9.11 7.99 -21.50
CA THR A 56 -8.59 6.85 -22.29
C THR A 56 -9.69 5.92 -22.79
N SER A 57 -10.89 6.07 -22.23
CA SER A 57 -12.02 5.15 -22.42
C SER A 57 -13.17 5.86 -23.14
N TYR A 58 -13.82 5.17 -24.06
CA TYR A 58 -15.06 5.62 -24.69
C TYR A 58 -16.14 5.82 -23.62
N ALA A 59 -16.58 7.05 -23.43
CA ALA A 59 -17.87 7.34 -22.79
C ALA A 59 -18.85 7.67 -23.92
N SER A 60 -19.92 6.88 -24.02
CA SER A 60 -20.96 7.13 -25.01
C SER A 60 -21.99 8.09 -24.43
N LEU A 61 -22.55 8.96 -25.26
CA LEU A 61 -23.70 9.77 -24.86
C LEU A 61 -24.98 8.93 -24.65
N GLN A 62 -24.96 7.65 -25.07
CA GLN A 62 -26.01 6.68 -24.77
C GLN A 62 -25.97 6.21 -23.31
N ASP A 63 -24.82 6.38 -22.65
CA ASP A 63 -24.75 6.13 -21.22
C ASP A 63 -25.48 7.28 -20.52
N ASP A 64 -26.51 6.94 -19.74
CA ASP A 64 -27.38 7.93 -19.06
C ASP A 64 -26.60 8.86 -18.12
N VAL A 65 -25.38 8.48 -17.71
CA VAL A 65 -24.54 9.22 -16.76
C VAL A 65 -23.10 9.28 -17.25
N CYS A 66 -22.53 10.49 -17.28
CA CYS A 66 -21.09 10.67 -17.51
C CYS A 66 -20.29 10.01 -16.37
N PRO A 67 -19.35 9.10 -16.65
CA PRO A 67 -18.63 8.35 -15.62
C PRO A 67 -17.59 9.20 -14.87
N TRP A 68 -17.36 10.44 -15.29
CA TRP A 68 -16.35 11.30 -14.66
C TRP A 68 -16.94 12.19 -13.59
N VAL A 69 -16.32 12.16 -12.42
CA VAL A 69 -16.69 12.98 -11.28
C VAL A 69 -15.52 13.84 -10.87
N ALA A 70 -15.68 15.15 -10.94
CA ALA A 70 -14.71 16.11 -10.43
C ALA A 70 -15.02 16.43 -8.97
N LYS A 71 -14.06 16.16 -8.07
CA LYS A 71 -14.11 16.63 -6.67
C LYS A 71 -13.04 17.68 -6.48
N TYR A 72 -13.26 18.61 -5.57
CA TYR A 72 -12.28 19.64 -5.26
C TYR A 72 -12.17 19.83 -3.75
N ARG A 73 -10.99 20.25 -3.32
CA ARG A 73 -10.74 20.69 -1.95
C ARG A 73 -9.89 21.95 -1.93
N LEU A 74 -10.08 22.76 -0.90
CA LEU A 74 -9.28 23.95 -0.64
C LEU A 74 -8.23 23.60 0.43
N GLU A 75 -6.97 23.91 0.15
CA GLU A 75 -5.82 23.69 1.01
C GLU A 75 -5.20 25.04 1.41
N GLU A 76 -4.76 25.14 2.67
CA GLU A 76 -3.92 26.26 3.16
C GLU A 76 -4.50 27.66 2.88
N ALA A 77 -5.83 27.80 2.90
CA ALA A 77 -6.48 29.05 2.52
C ALA A 77 -6.87 29.93 3.71
N ASN A 78 -6.74 31.25 3.52
CA ASN A 78 -7.19 32.27 4.47
C ASN A 78 -8.67 32.66 4.26
N ILE A 79 -9.52 31.70 3.87
CA ILE A 79 -10.94 31.92 3.61
C ILE A 79 -11.75 31.32 4.77
N ARG A 80 -12.71 32.09 5.30
CA ARG A 80 -13.59 31.62 6.37
C ARG A 80 -14.43 30.42 5.89
N LYS A 81 -14.71 29.49 6.80
CA LYS A 81 -15.66 28.39 6.55
C LYS A 81 -17.02 28.95 6.15
N ASP A 82 -17.75 28.20 5.33
CA ASP A 82 -19.09 28.52 4.81
C ASP A 82 -19.17 29.73 3.85
N VAL A 83 -18.04 30.29 3.43
CA VAL A 83 -17.98 31.32 2.40
C VAL A 83 -17.76 30.69 1.03
N ARG A 84 -18.62 31.02 0.06
CA ARG A 84 -18.40 30.64 -1.34
C ARG A 84 -17.19 31.40 -1.89
N TYR A 85 -16.15 30.66 -2.25
CA TYR A 85 -14.91 31.24 -2.78
C TYR A 85 -14.71 31.03 -4.29
N CYS A 86 -15.51 30.16 -4.91
CA CYS A 86 -15.41 29.88 -6.34
C CYS A 86 -16.76 29.50 -6.94
N LYS A 87 -16.82 29.56 -8.28
CA LYS A 87 -17.86 28.97 -9.10
C LYS A 87 -17.19 27.99 -10.06
N ILE A 88 -17.58 26.73 -9.97
CA ILE A 88 -17.10 25.67 -10.84
C ILE A 88 -18.21 25.29 -11.81
N LYS A 89 -17.88 25.18 -13.09
CA LYS A 89 -18.76 24.61 -14.12
C LYS A 89 -18.01 23.49 -14.82
N ALA A 90 -18.65 22.34 -14.97
CA ALA A 90 -18.12 21.23 -15.75
C ALA A 90 -18.97 21.02 -16.99
N TYR A 91 -18.34 20.72 -18.11
CA TYR A 91 -19.02 20.34 -19.34
C TYR A 91 -18.16 19.35 -20.12
N VAL A 92 -18.82 18.59 -20.97
CA VAL A 92 -18.20 17.54 -21.76
C VAL A 92 -18.15 17.98 -23.21
N LYS A 93 -16.99 17.85 -23.85
CA LYS A 93 -16.86 18.08 -25.29
C LYS A 93 -16.96 16.75 -26.01
N LEU A 94 -17.79 16.73 -27.04
CA LEU A 94 -18.03 15.55 -27.86
C LEU A 94 -17.01 15.47 -28.98
N CYS A 95 -16.63 14.25 -29.33
CA CYS A 95 -15.74 13.98 -30.43
C CYS A 95 -16.42 14.35 -31.76
N THR A 96 -15.71 15.13 -32.58
CA THR A 96 -16.14 15.52 -33.93
C THR A 96 -15.45 14.71 -35.02
N SER A 97 -14.54 13.79 -34.66
CA SER A 97 -13.82 12.96 -35.62
C SER A 97 -14.75 11.91 -36.24
N LYS A 98 -14.59 11.65 -37.54
CA LYS A 98 -15.27 10.55 -38.25
C LYS A 98 -14.77 9.18 -37.81
N SER A 99 -13.56 9.12 -37.24
CA SER A 99 -12.93 7.89 -36.75
C SER A 99 -12.55 8.10 -35.28
N PRO A 100 -13.51 7.98 -34.36
CA PRO A 100 -13.26 8.15 -32.93
C PRO A 100 -12.34 7.05 -32.37
N ASP A 101 -12.20 5.93 -33.07
CA ASP A 101 -11.34 4.81 -32.67
C ASP A 101 -9.83 5.11 -32.72
N LYS A 102 -9.46 6.22 -33.39
CA LYS A 102 -8.06 6.65 -33.60
C LYS A 102 -7.67 7.86 -32.74
N ILE A 103 -8.43 8.19 -31.70
CA ILE A 103 -8.08 9.31 -30.83
C ILE A 103 -6.84 8.94 -30.02
N GLU A 104 -5.75 9.68 -30.21
CA GLU A 104 -4.54 9.53 -29.42
C GLU A 104 -4.79 9.93 -27.97
N PHE A 105 -4.18 9.19 -27.05
CA PHE A 105 -4.17 9.55 -25.64
C PHE A 105 -3.47 10.90 -25.44
N ARG A 106 -4.09 11.77 -24.66
CA ARG A 106 -3.53 13.08 -24.32
C ARG A 106 -3.35 13.21 -22.81
N PRO A 107 -2.22 13.76 -22.35
CA PRO A 107 -2.07 14.09 -20.95
C PRO A 107 -3.09 15.15 -20.51
N PRO A 108 -3.41 15.23 -19.21
CA PRO A 108 -4.31 16.23 -18.68
C PRO A 108 -3.64 17.58 -18.90
N SER A 109 -4.41 18.58 -19.28
CA SER A 109 -3.87 19.91 -19.56
C SER A 109 -4.71 20.98 -18.92
N PHE A 110 -4.21 22.21 -18.94
CA PHE A 110 -4.92 23.35 -18.38
C PHE A 110 -4.68 24.61 -19.21
N LYS A 111 -5.56 25.58 -19.04
CA LYS A 111 -5.45 26.91 -19.63
C LYS A 111 -5.79 27.96 -18.59
N ILE A 112 -4.78 28.73 -18.20
CA ILE A 112 -4.93 29.89 -17.33
C ILE A 112 -5.62 31.01 -18.13
N LYS A 113 -6.62 31.65 -17.52
CA LYS A 113 -7.39 32.75 -18.15
C LYS A 113 -6.87 34.13 -17.81
N SER A 114 -6.07 34.25 -16.76
CA SER A 114 -5.48 35.49 -16.30
C SER A 114 -4.02 35.61 -16.76
N LYS A 115 -3.54 36.85 -16.88
CA LYS A 115 -2.11 37.15 -17.11
C LYS A 115 -1.30 37.21 -15.82
N LEU A 116 -1.96 37.19 -14.66
CA LEU A 116 -1.31 37.30 -13.34
C LEU A 116 -0.63 36.00 -12.89
N PHE A 117 -0.94 34.88 -13.54
CA PHE A 117 -0.44 33.56 -13.16
C PHE A 117 0.30 32.93 -14.35
N ASN A 118 1.34 32.19 -14.04
CA ASN A 118 2.17 31.46 -14.99
C ASN A 118 1.89 29.96 -14.91
N LYS A 119 2.41 29.23 -15.89
CA LYS A 119 2.30 27.75 -15.91
C LYS A 119 2.99 27.10 -14.70
N GLU A 120 4.00 27.76 -14.14
CA GLU A 120 4.75 27.30 -12.96
C GLU A 120 3.91 27.33 -11.68
N ASP A 121 2.84 28.13 -11.64
CA ASP A 121 1.94 28.20 -10.50
C ASP A 121 0.94 27.03 -10.45
N VAL A 122 0.90 26.21 -11.51
CA VAL A 122 -0.13 25.17 -11.70
C VAL A 122 0.53 23.83 -11.93
N ASP A 123 0.23 22.89 -11.05
CA ASP A 123 0.64 21.50 -11.21
C ASP A 123 -0.51 20.68 -11.80
N CYS A 124 -0.20 19.87 -12.82
CA CYS A 124 -1.11 18.86 -13.34
C CYS A 124 -0.40 17.53 -13.48
N SER A 125 -1.04 16.45 -13.02
CA SER A 125 -0.49 15.11 -13.11
C SER A 125 -1.57 14.07 -13.34
N HIS A 126 -1.21 13.00 -14.04
CA HIS A 126 -1.96 11.74 -13.97
C HIS A 126 -1.63 11.07 -12.66
N VAL A 127 -2.65 10.48 -12.02
CA VAL A 127 -2.42 9.64 -10.86
C VAL A 127 -1.75 8.35 -11.33
N ALA A 128 -0.72 7.93 -10.60
CA ALA A 128 -0.02 6.69 -10.89
C ALA A 128 -0.99 5.51 -10.74
N ARG A 129 -0.85 4.50 -11.61
CA ARG A 129 -1.62 3.24 -11.46
C ARG A 129 -1.38 2.67 -10.08
N ALA A 130 -2.44 2.22 -9.40
CA ALA A 130 -2.28 1.56 -8.11
C ALA A 130 -1.35 0.35 -8.26
N THR A 131 -0.48 0.14 -7.27
CA THR A 131 0.36 -1.05 -7.22
C THR A 131 -0.56 -2.27 -7.10
N LYS A 132 -0.60 -3.10 -8.16
CA LYS A 132 -1.42 -4.32 -8.17
C LYS A 132 -0.95 -5.23 -7.04
N GLN A 133 -1.79 -5.42 -6.03
CA GLN A 133 -1.52 -6.43 -5.01
C GLN A 133 -1.94 -7.80 -5.56
N PRO A 134 -1.05 -8.82 -5.52
CA PRO A 134 -1.41 -10.17 -5.90
C PRO A 134 -2.52 -10.67 -4.97
N GLN A 135 -3.67 -11.06 -5.54
CA GLN A 135 -4.72 -11.74 -4.80
C GLN A 135 -4.55 -13.25 -4.97
N LEU A 136 -4.63 -14.00 -3.86
CA LEU A 136 -4.69 -15.45 -3.91
C LEU A 136 -6.04 -15.85 -4.50
N CYS A 137 -6.06 -16.29 -5.76
CA CYS A 137 -7.26 -16.86 -6.37
C CYS A 137 -7.70 -18.06 -5.54
N ARG A 138 -8.85 -17.96 -4.87
CA ARG A 138 -9.53 -19.13 -4.30
C ARG A 138 -10.07 -19.96 -5.44
N THR A 139 -9.23 -20.80 -6.05
CA THR A 139 -9.76 -21.88 -6.87
C THR A 139 -10.48 -22.84 -5.93
N ARG A 140 -11.76 -23.09 -6.22
CA ARG A 140 -12.53 -24.20 -5.65
C ARG A 140 -12.06 -25.54 -6.24
N SER A 141 -10.79 -25.64 -6.62
CA SER A 141 -10.14 -26.91 -6.87
C SER A 141 -9.90 -27.52 -5.50
N THR A 142 -10.77 -28.46 -5.12
CA THR A 142 -10.37 -29.57 -4.28
C THR A 142 -9.01 -30.03 -4.78
N ILE A 143 -7.94 -29.67 -4.05
CA ILE A 143 -6.65 -30.33 -4.19
C ILE A 143 -6.90 -31.71 -3.57
N GLU A 144 -7.55 -32.56 -4.35
CA GLU A 144 -7.45 -33.98 -4.15
C GLU A 144 -6.02 -34.34 -4.52
N THR A 145 -5.23 -34.51 -3.47
CA THR A 145 -4.32 -35.64 -3.31
C THR A 145 -3.25 -35.78 -4.39
N THR A 146 -2.02 -35.45 -3.97
CA THR A 146 -0.70 -35.71 -4.59
C THR A 146 -0.15 -34.66 -5.58
N GLY A 147 0.73 -33.78 -5.06
CA GLY A 147 1.63 -32.97 -5.88
C GLY A 147 1.79 -31.53 -5.39
N ARG A 148 3.05 -31.11 -5.09
CA ARG A 148 3.41 -29.77 -4.62
C ARG A 148 3.27 -28.71 -5.74
N HIS A 149 2.07 -28.27 -6.08
CA HIS A 149 1.91 -26.99 -6.78
C HIS A 149 1.87 -25.87 -5.74
N ARG A 150 3.06 -25.41 -5.32
CA ARG A 150 3.17 -24.11 -4.64
C ARG A 150 2.79 -23.03 -5.66
N PRO A 151 1.98 -22.02 -5.28
CA PRO A 151 1.72 -20.90 -6.17
C PRO A 151 3.05 -20.23 -6.52
N LEU A 152 3.32 -20.06 -7.82
CA LEU A 152 4.50 -19.35 -8.31
C LEU A 152 4.36 -17.88 -7.91
N LEU A 153 5.17 -17.43 -6.95
CA LEU A 153 5.29 -16.02 -6.58
C LEU A 153 6.07 -15.29 -7.68
N LEU A 154 5.63 -14.08 -8.08
CA LEU A 154 6.46 -13.27 -8.98
C LEU A 154 7.76 -12.87 -8.27
N PRO A 155 8.87 -12.66 -9.02
CA PRO A 155 10.13 -12.22 -8.44
C PRO A 155 9.96 -10.96 -7.58
N GLY A 156 10.41 -10.99 -6.33
CA GLY A 156 10.32 -9.88 -5.37
C GLY A 156 9.14 -9.92 -4.40
N LEU A 157 8.24 -10.92 -4.48
CA LEU A 157 7.15 -11.09 -3.52
C LEU A 157 7.48 -12.20 -2.50
N THR A 158 7.36 -11.88 -1.21
CA THR A 158 7.47 -12.88 -0.14
C THR A 158 6.11 -13.55 0.13
N PHE A 159 6.14 -14.79 0.61
CA PHE A 159 4.95 -15.59 0.92
C PHE A 159 4.04 -14.91 1.97
N GLN A 160 4.60 -14.10 2.87
CA GLN A 160 3.83 -13.31 3.85
C GLN A 160 3.09 -12.13 3.20
N GLN A 161 3.68 -11.46 2.20
CA GLN A 161 3.02 -10.37 1.47
C GLN A 161 1.90 -10.87 0.56
N ALA A 162 1.96 -12.12 0.08
CA ALA A 162 0.90 -12.77 -0.69
C ALA A 162 -0.28 -13.27 0.18
N ARG A 163 -0.14 -13.26 1.52
CA ARG A 163 -1.20 -13.63 2.49
C ARG A 163 -1.98 -12.40 2.97
N SER A 164 -2.37 -11.49 2.09
CA SER A 164 -3.20 -10.36 2.50
C SER A 164 -4.60 -10.83 2.94
N SER A 165 -4.87 -10.63 4.24
CA SER A 165 -6.14 -10.61 4.96
C SER A 165 -7.33 -11.35 4.33
N VAL A 166 -7.36 -12.67 4.47
CA VAL A 166 -8.62 -13.40 4.46
C VAL A 166 -8.94 -13.78 5.89
N SER A 167 -9.64 -12.87 6.56
CA SER A 167 -10.20 -13.09 7.89
C SER A 167 -11.19 -14.24 7.87
N TYR A 168 -10.80 -15.43 8.33
CA TYR A 168 -11.67 -16.42 8.98
C TYR A 168 -10.88 -17.20 10.04
N PRO A 169 -11.44 -17.43 11.25
CA PRO A 169 -10.74 -18.15 12.31
C PRO A 169 -10.86 -19.64 12.04
N ILE A 170 -9.76 -20.30 11.69
CA ILE A 170 -9.72 -21.77 11.68
C ILE A 170 -8.66 -22.16 12.71
N GLN A 171 -9.12 -22.42 13.93
CA GLN A 171 -8.36 -23.22 14.88
C GLN A 171 -8.24 -24.64 14.33
N PRO A 172 -7.04 -25.23 14.25
CA PRO A 172 -6.92 -26.66 14.11
C PRO A 172 -6.61 -27.26 15.49
N THR A 173 -7.66 -27.79 16.11
CA THR A 173 -7.50 -28.86 17.11
C THR A 173 -7.25 -30.14 16.34
N PHE A 174 -6.03 -30.67 16.33
CA PHE A 174 -5.80 -32.08 16.01
C PHE A 174 -4.65 -32.62 16.86
N LYS A 175 -5.03 -33.45 17.83
CA LYS A 175 -4.17 -34.44 18.48
C LYS A 175 -3.77 -35.47 17.42
N GLN A 176 -2.52 -35.86 17.37
CA GLN A 176 -2.16 -37.14 16.76
C GLN A 176 -0.95 -37.75 17.49
N ASP A 177 -1.18 -38.96 17.97
CA ASP A 177 -0.30 -39.83 18.76
C ASP A 177 1.05 -40.11 18.10
N GLU A 178 2.05 -40.26 18.95
CA GLU A 178 3.43 -40.63 18.63
C GLU A 178 3.59 -42.13 18.35
N GLY A 179 4.43 -42.48 17.36
CA GLY A 179 4.96 -43.82 17.10
C GLY A 179 6.03 -43.80 15.99
N PRO A 180 7.06 -44.68 16.02
CA PRO A 180 8.45 -44.23 15.86
C PRO A 180 9.08 -44.49 14.47
N THR A 181 10.01 -43.60 14.11
CA THR A 181 11.19 -43.78 13.25
C THR A 181 10.99 -44.07 11.75
N GLN A 182 10.94 -43.02 10.94
CA GLN A 182 11.61 -43.01 9.63
C GLN A 182 12.06 -41.58 9.29
N ASP A 183 13.34 -41.33 9.55
CA ASP A 183 14.07 -40.09 9.30
C ASP A 183 14.33 -39.89 7.79
N PRO A 184 13.78 -38.84 7.13
CA PRO A 184 14.31 -38.40 5.86
C PRO A 184 15.53 -37.53 6.16
N GLY A 185 16.72 -38.15 6.04
CA GLY A 185 18.00 -37.52 6.35
C GLY A 185 18.23 -36.13 5.72
N PRO A 186 19.29 -35.42 6.17
CA PRO A 186 19.43 -33.98 5.98
C PRO A 186 19.52 -33.61 4.49
N SER A 187 18.56 -32.81 4.04
CA SER A 187 18.53 -32.30 2.66
C SER A 187 19.64 -31.27 2.43
N ILE A 188 20.42 -31.53 1.38
CA ILE A 188 21.35 -30.62 0.71
C ILE A 188 20.66 -29.26 0.46
N SER A 189 21.08 -28.24 1.21
CA SER A 189 21.16 -26.81 0.85
C SER A 189 21.23 -25.95 2.11
N GLU A 190 22.38 -25.93 2.77
CA GLU A 190 22.77 -24.79 3.60
C GLU A 190 24.28 -24.56 3.43
N VAL A 191 24.59 -23.58 2.58
CA VAL A 191 25.94 -23.03 2.41
C VAL A 191 26.13 -21.98 3.50
N GLY A 192 27.13 -22.25 4.34
CA GLY A 192 27.58 -21.52 5.53
C GLY A 192 27.15 -20.06 5.71
N SER A 193 26.43 -19.82 6.80
CA SER A 193 26.49 -18.56 7.54
C SER A 193 26.97 -18.86 8.96
N ASN A 194 28.29 -18.88 9.14
CA ASN A 194 28.91 -18.91 10.46
C ASN A 194 28.65 -17.56 11.14
N THR A 195 27.61 -17.48 11.97
CA THR A 195 27.52 -16.55 13.11
C THR A 195 27.05 -17.33 14.33
N SER A 196 27.96 -18.17 14.80
CA SER A 196 27.88 -18.99 16.00
C SER A 196 27.82 -18.11 17.25
N ASN A 197 26.65 -17.99 17.86
CA ASN A 197 26.46 -17.80 19.31
C ASN A 197 25.14 -18.43 19.76
N THR A 198 24.85 -19.63 19.25
CA THR A 198 23.76 -20.46 19.78
C THR A 198 24.26 -21.89 19.78
N ILE A 199 24.82 -22.29 20.92
CA ILE A 199 25.17 -23.68 21.17
C ILE A 199 23.86 -24.37 21.52
N VAL A 200 23.35 -25.20 20.61
CA VAL A 200 22.23 -26.10 20.90
C VAL A 200 22.84 -27.28 21.66
N LEU A 201 22.77 -27.24 22.99
CA LEU A 201 23.13 -28.38 23.84
C LEU A 201 21.97 -29.36 23.87
N GLU A 202 22.27 -30.65 23.68
CA GLU A 202 21.30 -31.71 23.93
C GLU A 202 20.89 -31.69 25.42
N PRO A 203 19.62 -31.98 25.76
CA PRO A 203 19.12 -31.85 27.14
C PRO A 203 19.94 -32.61 28.19
N ASN A 204 20.54 -33.73 27.79
CA ASN A 204 21.39 -34.55 28.67
C ASN A 204 22.75 -33.90 28.94
N GLU A 205 23.31 -33.16 27.98
CA GLU A 205 24.56 -32.42 28.17
C GLU A 205 24.35 -31.23 29.10
N LEU A 206 23.21 -30.53 28.96
CA LEU A 206 22.83 -29.47 29.88
C LEU A 206 22.63 -30.00 31.31
N ALA A 207 21.97 -31.15 31.48
CA ALA A 207 21.78 -31.77 32.78
C ALA A 207 23.11 -32.14 33.46
N ASN A 208 24.09 -32.64 32.69
CA ASN A 208 25.41 -32.96 33.21
C ASN A 208 26.21 -31.71 33.62
N ILE A 209 26.09 -30.62 32.86
CA ILE A 209 26.75 -29.33 33.18
C ILE A 209 26.14 -28.71 34.44
N VAL A 210 24.81 -28.72 34.56
CA VAL A 210 24.15 -28.21 35.77
C VAL A 210 24.48 -29.09 36.98
N GLY A 211 24.48 -30.42 36.80
CA GLY A 211 24.83 -31.37 37.85
C GLY A 211 26.26 -31.20 38.37
N SER A 212 27.24 -31.00 37.48
CA SER A 212 28.63 -30.77 37.87
C SER A 212 28.81 -29.43 38.58
N ALA A 213 28.19 -28.36 38.08
CA ALA A 213 28.25 -27.03 38.69
C ALA A 213 27.64 -27.01 40.10
N VAL A 214 26.51 -27.70 40.31
CA VAL A 214 25.89 -27.82 41.64
C VAL A 214 26.77 -28.64 42.59
N ALA A 215 27.37 -29.73 42.11
CA ALA A 215 28.28 -30.54 42.93
C ALA A 215 29.53 -29.75 43.37
N GLU A 216 30.08 -28.90 42.50
CA GLU A 216 31.19 -28.01 42.85
C GLU A 216 30.77 -26.90 43.81
N ALA A 217 29.58 -26.32 43.65
CA ALA A 217 29.05 -25.32 44.58
C ALA A 217 28.80 -25.90 45.99
N ILE A 218 28.33 -27.15 46.09
CA ILE A 218 28.16 -27.85 47.38
C ILE A 218 29.52 -28.13 48.04
N LYS A 219 30.54 -28.52 47.27
CA LYS A 219 31.91 -28.68 47.78
C LYS A 219 32.53 -27.35 48.24
N ALA A 220 32.24 -26.25 47.55
CA ALA A 220 32.71 -24.92 47.90
C ALA A 220 32.02 -24.36 49.17
N SER A 221 30.74 -24.68 49.39
CA SER A 221 29.99 -24.22 50.57
C SER A 221 30.30 -25.02 51.85
N THR A 222 30.84 -26.24 51.72
CA THR A 222 31.19 -27.09 52.89
C THR A 222 32.67 -26.92 53.33
N SER A 223 33.44 -26.03 52.69
CA SER A 223 34.89 -25.84 52.95
C SER A 223 35.28 -24.39 53.32
N GLN A 224 34.50 -23.73 54.18
CA GLN A 224 34.98 -22.56 54.93
C GLN A 224 34.93 -22.82 56.45
N PRO A 225 36.02 -22.53 57.19
CA PRO A 225 36.27 -22.99 58.55
C PRO A 225 35.52 -22.18 59.64
N ASP A 226 35.28 -22.83 60.79
CA ASP A 226 34.62 -22.28 61.99
C ASP A 226 35.17 -20.89 62.42
N PRO A 227 34.31 -19.86 62.55
CA PRO A 227 34.71 -18.51 62.94
C PRO A 227 34.95 -18.33 64.46
N ASN A 228 35.33 -19.39 65.18
CA ASN A 228 35.57 -19.32 66.63
C ASN A 228 36.90 -19.97 67.03
N LYS A 229 38.02 -19.37 66.60
CA LYS A 229 39.31 -19.57 67.25
C LYS A 229 39.99 -18.22 67.50
N LYS A 230 39.96 -17.83 68.77
CA LYS A 230 40.62 -16.64 69.33
C LYS A 230 42.10 -16.62 68.99
N LEU A 231 42.62 -15.44 68.65
CA LEU A 231 44.04 -15.12 68.65
C LEU A 231 44.65 -15.34 70.05
N PRO A 232 45.79 -16.03 70.17
CA PRO A 232 46.71 -15.84 71.27
C PRO A 232 47.91 -14.98 70.83
N VAL A 233 48.08 -13.90 71.60
CA VAL A 233 49.28 -13.11 71.99
C VAL A 233 50.52 -13.20 71.11
#